data_AF-A0A935EP60-F1
#
_entry.id   AF-A0A935EP60-F1
#
_cell.length_a   1.000
_cell.length_b   1.000
_cell.length_c   1.000
_cell.angle_alpha   90.00
_cell.angle_beta   90.00
_cell.angle_gamma   90.00
#
_symmetry.space_group_name_H-M   'P 1'
#
loop_
_entity.id
_entity.type
_entity.pdbx_description
1 polymer ?
#
loop_
_entity_poly.entity_id
_entity_poly.type
_entity_poly.pdbx_seq_one_letter_code
_entity_poly.pdbx_strand_id
1 'polypeptide(L)'
;MGGHKWGSLGGRRGNKGGDKISIIGHRVDGGLGAMINSQLAFNEFWNMVGWEYVFTVYSKLTPNNFWHARKMLPDPQIDLPQSMRYLQFENDLELSRKLSEPIDEGRWRSLVKSWKDAIPDDFKRNTMIVLCEKSPAHRHLLPKELQDERRNKQLNAVKKLRDLGYSAEYLCDDFLRDDYTDIVHLSIQGAEKLASRLVGPIKAVEFMMMEH
;
A
#
# COMPACT_ATOMS: atom_id res chain seq x y z
N MET A 1 18.64 50.42 28.07
CA MET A 1 17.62 49.42 28.45
C MET A 1 16.82 49.09 27.21
N GLY A 2 17.23 48.03 26.50
CA GLY A 2 16.58 47.54 25.28
C GLY A 2 15.86 46.22 25.55
N GLY A 3 14.74 46.01 24.87
CA GLY A 3 13.91 44.82 25.06
C GLY A 3 12.86 44.66 23.97
N HIS A 4 13.34 44.21 22.81
CA HIS A 4 12.69 43.43 21.75
C HIS A 4 11.16 43.25 21.72
N LYS A 5 10.58 43.77 20.62
CA LYS A 5 9.29 43.34 20.04
C LYS A 5 9.43 41.96 19.41
N TRP A 6 8.53 41.04 19.74
CA TRP A 6 8.36 39.77 19.05
C TRP A 6 7.47 39.99 17.82
N GLY A 7 8.04 39.79 16.63
CA GLY A 7 7.30 39.76 15.37
C GLY A 7 6.62 38.41 15.19
N SER A 8 5.33 38.41 14.82
CA SER A 8 4.61 37.21 14.43
C SER A 8 4.98 36.82 13.00
N LEU A 9 5.72 35.72 12.85
CA LEU A 9 5.85 34.98 11.60
C LEU A 9 4.97 33.73 11.66
N GLY A 10 3.67 33.92 11.46
CA GLY A 10 2.72 32.83 11.22
C GLY A 10 2.81 32.36 9.76
N GLY A 11 3.88 31.66 9.41
CA GLY A 11 4.07 31.07 8.10
C GLY A 11 3.00 30.02 7.79
N ARG A 12 2.26 30.25 6.71
CA ARG A 12 1.40 29.24 6.06
C ARG A 12 2.26 28.01 5.70
N ARG A 13 2.11 26.91 6.44
CA ARG A 13 2.54 25.58 5.95
C ARG A 13 1.44 25.04 5.04
N GLY A 14 1.58 25.32 3.75
CA GLY A 14 0.88 24.58 2.72
C GLY A 14 1.40 23.15 2.72
N ASN A 15 0.56 22.21 3.19
CA ASN A 15 0.85 20.79 3.11
C ASN A 15 0.60 20.33 1.67
N LYS A 16 1.61 20.50 0.80
CA LYS A 16 1.64 19.96 -0.56
C LYS A 16 2.65 18.81 -0.58
N GLY A 17 2.14 17.58 -0.66
CA GLY A 17 2.98 16.41 -0.89
C GLY A 17 2.30 15.13 -0.44
N GLY A 18 1.38 14.61 -1.26
CA GLY A 18 1.09 13.18 -1.20
C GLY A 18 2.31 12.44 -1.73
N ASP A 19 3.11 11.88 -0.83
CA ASP A 19 4.26 11.08 -1.19
C ASP A 19 3.78 9.76 -1.79
N LYS A 20 4.20 9.48 -3.03
CA LYS A 20 3.83 8.31 -3.81
C LYS A 20 4.93 7.27 -3.68
N ILE A 21 4.56 6.07 -3.26
CA ILE A 21 5.40 4.87 -3.33
C ILE A 21 4.88 4.08 -4.53
N SER A 22 5.73 3.86 -5.53
CA SER A 22 5.43 3.02 -6.70
C SER A 22 6.51 1.96 -6.77
N ILE A 23 6.12 0.69 -6.62
CA ILE A 23 7.00 -0.45 -6.89
C ILE A 23 6.72 -0.85 -8.33
N ILE A 24 7.68 -0.63 -9.23
CA ILE A 24 7.59 -1.04 -10.62
C ILE A 24 8.39 -2.34 -10.77
N GLY A 25 7.68 -3.47 -10.80
CA GLY A 25 8.23 -4.74 -11.27
C GLY A 25 7.91 -4.89 -12.75
N HIS A 26 8.93 -4.92 -13.61
CA HIS A 26 8.73 -5.10 -15.04
C HIS A 26 8.52 -6.58 -15.37
N ARG A 27 7.35 -6.93 -15.92
CA ARG A 27 7.09 -8.24 -16.52
C ARG A 27 7.57 -8.22 -17.98
N VAL A 28 8.19 -9.31 -18.43
CA VAL A 28 8.49 -9.53 -19.85
C VAL A 28 7.21 -10.07 -20.48
N ASP A 29 6.52 -9.24 -21.26
CA ASP A 29 5.23 -9.60 -21.84
C ASP A 29 5.39 -10.47 -23.10
N GLY A 30 4.58 -11.54 -23.19
CA GLY A 30 4.57 -12.54 -24.26
C GLY A 30 4.67 -13.97 -23.73
N GLY A 31 4.15 -14.97 -24.47
CA GLY A 31 4.15 -16.38 -24.05
C GLY A 31 5.53 -16.92 -23.67
N LEU A 32 6.60 -16.41 -24.28
CA LEU A 32 7.98 -16.72 -23.91
C LEU A 32 8.37 -16.11 -22.55
N GLY A 33 7.96 -14.88 -22.25
CA GLY A 33 8.23 -14.23 -20.96
C GLY A 33 7.49 -14.90 -19.80
N ALA A 34 6.24 -15.31 -20.02
CA ALA A 34 5.48 -16.11 -19.05
C ALA A 34 6.11 -17.50 -18.84
N MET A 35 6.57 -18.17 -19.91
CA MET A 35 7.28 -19.45 -19.83
C MET A 35 8.61 -19.31 -19.09
N ILE A 36 9.40 -18.27 -19.38
CA ILE A 36 10.66 -18.00 -18.70
C ILE A 36 10.40 -17.67 -17.23
N ASN A 37 9.37 -16.88 -16.91
CA ASN A 37 9.03 -16.57 -15.53
C ASN A 37 8.55 -17.81 -14.76
N SER A 38 7.78 -18.71 -15.37
CA SER A 38 7.34 -19.94 -14.70
C SER A 38 8.47 -20.96 -14.51
N GLN A 39 9.42 -21.01 -15.44
CA GLN A 39 10.58 -21.90 -15.37
C GLN A 39 11.68 -21.36 -14.43
N LEU A 40 11.89 -20.04 -14.39
CA LEU A 40 13.02 -19.41 -13.72
C LEU A 40 12.65 -18.50 -12.54
N ALA A 41 11.35 -18.35 -12.23
CA ALA A 41 10.84 -17.45 -11.20
C ALA A 41 11.42 -16.02 -11.36
N PHE A 42 11.37 -15.46 -12.58
CA PHE A 42 12.10 -14.24 -12.95
C PHE A 42 11.70 -13.00 -12.13
N ASN A 43 10.43 -12.86 -11.76
CA ASN A 43 9.94 -11.80 -10.88
C ASN A 43 10.43 -11.98 -9.44
N GLU A 44 10.40 -13.22 -8.93
CA GLU A 44 10.99 -13.57 -7.64
C GLU A 44 12.49 -13.34 -7.66
N PHE A 45 13.16 -13.64 -8.79
CA PHE A 45 14.57 -13.40 -9.00
C PHE A 45 14.89 -11.91 -8.95
N TRP A 46 14.16 -11.03 -9.66
CA TRP A 46 14.43 -9.59 -9.58
C TRP A 46 14.03 -8.97 -8.24
N ASN A 47 13.00 -9.49 -7.56
CA ASN A 47 12.72 -9.11 -6.18
C ASN A 47 13.86 -9.54 -5.24
N MET A 48 14.37 -10.76 -5.40
CA MET A 48 15.52 -11.29 -4.67
C MET A 48 16.77 -10.46 -4.97
N VAL A 49 17.04 -10.13 -6.23
CA VAL A 49 18.17 -9.27 -6.63
C VAL A 49 18.00 -7.87 -6.05
N GLY A 50 16.77 -7.35 -6.08
CA GLY A 50 16.38 -6.10 -5.44
C GLY A 50 16.66 -6.10 -3.93
N TRP A 51 16.34 -7.22 -3.30
CA TRP A 51 16.48 -7.43 -1.86
C TRP A 51 17.94 -7.62 -1.44
N GLU A 52 18.68 -8.44 -2.17
CA GLU A 52 20.02 -8.94 -1.84
C GLU A 52 21.15 -8.05 -2.36
N TYR A 53 20.97 -7.37 -3.49
CA TYR A 53 22.08 -6.71 -4.22
C TYR A 53 21.85 -5.24 -4.57
N VAL A 54 20.72 -4.83 -5.14
CA VAL A 54 20.53 -3.45 -5.67
C VAL A 54 19.13 -2.90 -5.43
N PHE A 55 18.98 -1.59 -5.24
CA PHE A 55 17.67 -0.98 -4.96
C PHE A 55 16.93 -0.58 -6.23
N THR A 56 15.87 -1.28 -6.61
CA THR A 56 15.12 -0.97 -7.84
C THR A 56 14.06 0.13 -7.69
N VAL A 57 13.84 0.67 -6.48
CA VAL A 57 12.75 1.63 -6.19
C VAL A 57 13.31 2.98 -5.71
N TYR A 58 13.21 4.05 -6.51
CA TYR A 58 13.70 5.36 -6.07
C TYR A 58 12.60 6.17 -5.34
N SER A 59 12.84 6.56 -4.09
CA SER A 59 11.97 7.45 -3.31
C SER A 59 12.76 8.41 -2.42
N LYS A 60 12.11 9.41 -1.81
CA LYS A 60 12.77 10.30 -0.83
C LYS A 60 13.24 9.57 0.44
N LEU A 61 12.71 8.37 0.70
CA LEU A 61 13.02 7.56 1.87
C LEU A 61 14.16 6.56 1.61
N THR A 62 14.57 6.42 0.35
CA THR A 62 15.62 5.48 -0.05
C THR A 62 16.93 6.24 -0.25
N PRO A 63 18.10 5.66 0.09
CA PRO A 63 19.38 6.32 -0.08
C PRO A 63 19.59 6.74 -1.54
N ASN A 64 20.39 7.79 -1.77
CA ASN A 64 20.81 8.22 -3.11
C ASN A 64 21.66 7.18 -3.88
N ASN A 65 21.77 5.95 -3.38
CA ASN A 65 22.59 4.90 -3.95
C ASN A 65 21.70 3.72 -4.41
N PHE A 66 21.46 3.66 -5.71
CA PHE A 66 20.77 2.56 -6.39
C PHE A 66 21.48 1.21 -6.18
N TRP A 67 22.77 1.20 -5.83
CA TRP A 67 23.56 -0.02 -5.64
C TRP A 67 23.46 -0.63 -4.24
N HIS A 68 22.63 -0.07 -3.35
CA HIS A 68 22.44 -0.65 -2.02
C HIS A 68 21.28 -1.65 -2.03
N ALA A 69 21.55 -2.89 -1.62
CA ALA A 69 20.54 -3.89 -1.39
C ALA A 69 19.46 -3.41 -0.41
N ARG A 70 18.18 -3.72 -0.68
CA ARG A 70 17.07 -3.30 0.20
C ARG A 70 17.17 -3.85 1.61
N LYS A 71 17.72 -5.06 1.80
CA LYS A 71 17.93 -5.66 3.13
C LYS A 71 18.87 -4.88 4.05
N MET A 72 19.69 -3.99 3.49
CA MET A 72 20.64 -3.14 4.24
C MET A 72 19.97 -1.87 4.76
N LEU A 73 18.77 -1.54 4.27
CA LEU A 73 17.99 -0.48 4.88
C LEU A 73 17.45 -1.01 6.21
N PRO A 74 17.56 -0.24 7.31
CA PRO A 74 16.85 -0.57 8.52
C PRO A 74 15.36 -0.69 8.16
N ASP A 75 14.77 -1.86 8.41
CA ASP A 75 13.32 -1.95 8.34
C ASP A 75 12.78 -1.07 9.47
N PRO A 76 12.10 0.06 9.17
CA PRO A 76 11.55 0.89 10.22
C PRO A 76 10.45 0.15 11.00
N GLN A 77 9.93 -0.97 10.47
CA GLN A 77 8.86 -1.74 11.07
C GLN A 77 9.42 -2.97 11.78
N ILE A 78 9.91 -2.74 12.99
CA ILE A 78 10.16 -3.81 13.95
C ILE A 78 8.80 -4.45 14.27
N ASP A 79 8.68 -5.78 14.17
CA ASP A 79 7.49 -6.47 14.65
C ASP A 79 7.43 -6.34 16.17
N LEU A 80 6.66 -5.35 16.63
CA LEU A 80 6.54 -5.02 18.04
C LEU A 80 5.81 -6.15 18.78
N PRO A 81 6.25 -6.51 20.00
CA PRO A 81 5.47 -7.39 20.87
C PRO A 81 4.04 -6.88 21.01
N GLN A 82 3.07 -7.78 21.12
CA GLN A 82 1.63 -7.44 21.16
C GLN A 82 1.30 -6.37 22.22
N SER A 83 2.01 -6.38 23.36
CA SER A 83 1.87 -5.40 24.45
C SER A 83 2.31 -3.98 24.09
N MET A 84 3.12 -3.82 23.05
CA MET A 84 3.64 -2.54 22.56
C MET A 84 2.90 -2.04 21.31
N ARG A 85 1.90 -2.77 20.82
CA ARG A 85 1.06 -2.36 19.69
C ARG A 85 -0.09 -1.48 20.17
N TYR A 86 -0.52 -0.50 19.37
CA TYR A 86 -1.66 0.40 19.65
C TYR A 86 -1.49 1.31 20.87
N LEU A 87 -0.25 1.68 21.23
CA LEU A 87 0.01 2.55 22.38
C LEU A 87 -0.50 3.99 22.19
N GLN A 88 -0.74 4.41 20.94
CA GLN A 88 -1.21 5.75 20.60
C GLN A 88 -2.73 5.78 20.36
N PHE A 89 -3.50 5.25 21.31
CA PHE A 89 -4.94 5.01 21.18
C PHE A 89 -5.72 6.19 20.57
N GLU A 90 -5.60 7.39 21.11
CA GLU A 90 -6.34 8.57 20.63
C GLU A 90 -5.96 8.97 19.19
N ASN A 91 -4.66 8.92 18.87
CA ASN A 91 -4.18 9.20 17.51
C ASN A 91 -4.69 8.15 16.52
N ASP A 92 -4.66 6.88 16.93
CA ASP A 92 -5.09 5.75 16.13
C ASP A 92 -6.60 5.76 15.87
N LEU A 93 -7.39 6.14 16.88
CA LEU A 93 -8.85 6.29 16.77
C LEU A 93 -9.21 7.46 15.85
N GLU A 94 -8.58 8.62 16.03
CA GLU A 94 -8.79 9.80 15.18
C GLU A 94 -8.38 9.54 13.72
N LEU A 95 -7.26 8.84 13.52
CA LEU A 95 -6.83 8.42 12.19
C LEU A 95 -7.81 7.41 11.58
N SER A 96 -8.35 6.49 12.37
CA SER A 96 -9.38 5.56 11.94
C SER A 96 -10.66 6.27 11.53
N ARG A 97 -11.07 7.30 12.27
CA ARG A 97 -12.22 8.17 11.93
C ARG A 97 -11.98 8.90 10.60
N LYS A 98 -10.89 9.65 10.48
CA LYS A 98 -10.51 10.39 9.25
C LYS A 98 -10.42 9.50 8.01
N LEU A 99 -9.96 8.26 8.19
CA LEU A 99 -9.84 7.34 7.06
C LEU A 99 -11.16 6.66 6.70
N SER A 100 -12.16 6.71 7.59
CA SER A 100 -13.53 6.26 7.32
C SER A 100 -14.34 7.33 6.58
N GLU A 101 -13.98 8.61 6.71
CA GLU A 101 -14.64 9.71 6.01
C GLU A 101 -14.66 9.50 4.48
N PRO A 102 -15.74 9.92 3.79
CA PRO A 102 -15.84 9.87 2.34
C PRO A 102 -14.65 10.54 1.65
N ILE A 103 -14.20 9.95 0.52
CA ILE A 103 -13.21 10.59 -0.35
C ILE A 103 -13.97 11.47 -1.34
N ASP A 104 -13.70 12.78 -1.30
CA ASP A 104 -14.21 13.69 -2.32
C ASP A 104 -13.60 13.39 -3.70
N GLU A 105 -14.26 13.88 -4.75
CA GLU A 105 -13.84 13.61 -6.13
C GLU A 105 -12.47 14.21 -6.47
N GLY A 106 -12.05 15.30 -5.82
CA GLY A 106 -10.72 15.88 -6.01
C GLY A 106 -9.62 14.96 -5.48
N ARG A 107 -9.79 14.43 -4.27
CA ARG A 107 -8.89 13.45 -3.67
C ARG A 107 -8.91 12.14 -4.45
N TRP A 108 -10.06 11.69 -4.94
CA TRP A 108 -10.15 10.52 -5.82
C TRP A 108 -9.34 10.70 -7.11
N ARG A 109 -9.52 11.83 -7.82
CA ARG A 109 -8.72 12.14 -9.02
C ARG A 109 -7.22 12.17 -8.75
N SER A 110 -6.81 12.70 -7.58
CA SER A 110 -5.40 12.70 -7.18
C SER A 110 -4.85 11.28 -6.97
N LEU A 111 -5.63 10.39 -6.36
CA LEU A 111 -5.27 8.97 -6.20
C LEU A 111 -5.17 8.27 -7.55
N VAL A 112 -6.16 8.45 -8.43
CA VAL A 112 -6.15 7.88 -9.79
C VAL A 112 -4.95 8.37 -10.59
N LYS A 113 -4.64 9.67 -10.53
CA LYS A 113 -3.42 10.21 -11.15
C LYS A 113 -2.17 9.53 -10.58
N SER A 114 -2.12 9.33 -9.27
CA SER A 114 -0.99 8.66 -8.62
C SER A 114 -0.80 7.23 -9.09
N TRP A 115 -1.87 6.45 -9.27
CA TRP A 115 -1.76 5.11 -9.84
C TRP A 115 -1.35 5.13 -11.31
N LYS A 116 -1.89 6.04 -12.13
CA LYS A 116 -1.47 6.18 -13.53
C LYS A 116 0.00 6.61 -13.69
N ASP A 117 0.47 7.50 -12.82
CA ASP A 117 1.88 7.90 -12.80
C ASP A 117 2.78 6.73 -12.35
N ALA A 118 2.26 5.83 -11.51
CA ALA A 118 2.97 4.69 -10.93
C ALA A 118 3.02 3.46 -11.83
N ILE A 119 1.92 3.20 -12.55
CA ILE A 119 1.67 1.98 -13.30
C ILE A 119 1.28 2.41 -14.71
N PRO A 120 2.21 2.34 -15.69
CA PRO A 120 1.91 2.65 -17.08
C PRO A 120 0.78 1.76 -17.62
N ASP A 121 0.06 2.26 -18.63
CA ASP A 121 -1.15 1.60 -19.16
C ASP A 121 -0.90 0.15 -19.59
N ASP A 122 0.25 -0.14 -20.20
CA ASP A 122 0.66 -1.48 -20.64
C ASP A 122 0.78 -2.48 -19.48
N PHE A 123 1.10 -2.00 -18.27
CA PHE A 123 1.30 -2.85 -17.09
C PHE A 123 0.03 -3.05 -16.25
N LYS A 124 -1.08 -2.36 -16.56
CA LYS A 124 -2.29 -2.43 -15.73
C LYS A 124 -2.85 -3.84 -15.59
N ARG A 125 -2.88 -4.59 -16.70
CA ARG A 125 -3.38 -5.97 -16.75
C ARG A 125 -2.52 -6.92 -15.91
N ASN A 126 -1.24 -6.58 -15.72
CA ASN A 126 -0.25 -7.37 -15.00
C ASN A 126 -0.08 -6.91 -13.55
N THR A 127 -0.81 -5.88 -13.15
CA THR A 127 -0.69 -5.28 -11.82
C THR A 127 -1.98 -5.48 -11.05
N MET A 128 -1.88 -6.14 -9.90
CA MET A 128 -2.98 -6.27 -8.97
C MET A 128 -2.86 -5.25 -7.84
N ILE A 129 -3.88 -4.43 -7.66
CA ILE A 129 -3.98 -3.50 -6.53
C ILE A 129 -4.79 -4.19 -5.42
N VAL A 130 -4.15 -4.39 -4.28
CA VAL A 130 -4.80 -5.01 -3.11
C VAL A 130 -5.16 -3.91 -2.11
N LEU A 131 -6.45 -3.76 -1.84
CA LEU A 131 -6.95 -2.93 -0.76
C LEU A 131 -7.19 -3.82 0.46
N CYS A 132 -6.41 -3.61 1.51
CA CYS A 132 -6.55 -4.34 2.77
C CYS A 132 -7.35 -3.48 3.75
N GLU A 133 -8.28 -4.09 4.48
CA GLU A 133 -8.90 -3.42 5.63
C GLU A 133 -7.84 -3.10 6.71
N LYS A 134 -8.10 -2.10 7.55
CA LYS A 134 -7.24 -1.81 8.71
C LYS A 134 -7.51 -2.76 9.86
N SER A 135 -6.55 -2.79 10.79
CA SER A 135 -6.68 -3.49 12.05
C SER A 135 -8.05 -3.24 12.71
N PRO A 136 -8.73 -4.30 13.19
CA PRO A 136 -9.98 -4.15 13.92
C PRO A 136 -9.80 -3.58 15.34
N ALA A 137 -8.56 -3.33 15.80
CA ALA A 137 -8.24 -2.94 17.18
C ALA A 137 -9.13 -1.82 17.74
N HIS A 138 -9.43 -0.79 16.94
CA HIS A 138 -10.28 0.33 17.32
C HIS A 138 -11.59 0.42 16.52
N ARG A 139 -11.86 -0.56 15.64
CA ARG A 139 -13.01 -0.50 14.71
C ARG A 139 -14.33 -0.50 15.46
N HIS A 140 -14.45 -1.34 16.48
CA HIS A 140 -15.65 -1.47 17.31
C HIS A 140 -15.99 -0.21 18.12
N LEU A 141 -15.05 0.72 18.25
CA LEU A 141 -15.23 2.01 18.94
C LEU A 141 -15.79 3.10 18.02
N LEU A 142 -15.81 2.87 16.70
CA LEU A 142 -16.43 3.78 15.75
C LEU A 142 -17.95 3.55 15.70
N PRO A 143 -18.75 4.61 15.48
CA PRO A 143 -20.16 4.47 15.11
C PRO A 143 -20.35 3.47 13.96
N LYS A 144 -21.44 2.70 14.01
CA LYS A 144 -21.71 1.63 13.04
C LYS A 144 -21.77 2.18 11.61
N GLU A 145 -22.30 3.38 11.45
CA GLU A 145 -22.40 4.12 10.20
C GLU A 145 -21.00 4.34 9.59
N LEU A 146 -20.01 4.75 10.39
CA LEU A 146 -18.64 4.94 9.91
C LEU A 146 -17.95 3.62 9.55
N GLN A 147 -18.27 2.53 10.28
CA GLN A 147 -17.74 1.21 9.94
C GLN A 147 -18.28 0.74 8.57
N ASP A 148 -19.57 0.95 8.32
CA ASP A 148 -20.21 0.55 7.08
C ASP A 148 -19.79 1.45 5.90
N GLU A 149 -19.72 2.77 6.11
CA GLU A 149 -19.17 3.73 5.12
C GLU A 149 -17.77 3.34 4.67
N ARG A 150 -16.93 2.95 5.63
CA ARG A 150 -15.57 2.52 5.38
C ARG A 150 -15.51 1.23 4.54
N ARG A 151 -16.30 0.20 4.87
CA ARG A 151 -16.38 -1.03 4.07
C ARG A 151 -16.84 -0.71 2.64
N ASN A 152 -17.91 0.08 2.52
CA ASN A 152 -18.45 0.49 1.22
C ASN A 152 -17.46 1.31 0.40
N LYS A 153 -16.66 2.16 1.05
CA LYS A 153 -15.58 2.93 0.42
C LYS A 153 -14.52 2.02 -0.20
N GLN A 154 -14.10 0.95 0.48
CA GLN A 154 -13.13 0.00 -0.08
C GLN A 154 -13.70 -0.77 -1.27
N LEU A 155 -14.93 -1.25 -1.15
CA LEU A 155 -15.64 -1.94 -2.25
C LEU A 155 -15.80 -1.03 -3.48
N ASN A 156 -16.19 0.23 -3.26
CA ASN A 156 -16.30 1.23 -4.32
C ASN A 156 -14.95 1.55 -4.95
N ALA A 157 -13.86 1.61 -4.16
CA ALA A 157 -12.52 1.83 -4.68
C ALA A 157 -12.07 0.65 -5.58
N VAL A 158 -12.32 -0.60 -5.17
CA VAL A 158 -12.06 -1.79 -6.01
C VAL A 158 -12.84 -1.72 -7.32
N LYS A 159 -14.15 -1.42 -7.26
CA LYS A 159 -14.97 -1.28 -8.47
C LYS A 159 -14.37 -0.24 -9.41
N LYS A 160 -14.09 0.97 -8.91
CA LYS A 160 -13.53 2.05 -9.74
C LYS A 160 -12.15 1.71 -10.31
N LEU A 161 -11.31 0.96 -9.58
CA LEU A 161 -10.02 0.49 -10.09
C LEU A 161 -10.19 -0.52 -11.23
N ARG A 162 -11.14 -1.45 -11.10
CA ARG A 162 -11.49 -2.41 -12.16
C ARG A 162 -12.02 -1.68 -13.40
N ASP A 163 -12.88 -0.68 -13.22
CA ASP A 163 -13.39 0.17 -14.32
C ASP A 163 -12.26 0.94 -15.04
N LEU A 164 -11.12 1.17 -14.37
CA LEU A 164 -9.93 1.80 -14.95
C LEU A 164 -8.95 0.81 -15.63
N GLY A 165 -9.30 -0.48 -15.65
CA GLY A 165 -8.53 -1.56 -16.29
C GLY A 165 -7.48 -2.23 -15.39
N TYR A 166 -7.50 -1.97 -14.07
CA TYR A 166 -6.63 -2.67 -13.12
C TYR A 166 -7.27 -3.96 -12.63
N SER A 167 -6.46 -4.98 -12.37
CA SER A 167 -6.85 -6.05 -11.44
C SER A 167 -6.86 -5.47 -10.03
N ALA A 168 -7.95 -5.67 -9.27
CA ALA A 168 -8.03 -5.14 -7.91
C ALA A 168 -8.87 -6.03 -7.01
N GLU A 169 -8.44 -6.17 -5.75
CA GLU A 169 -9.10 -7.00 -4.74
C GLU A 169 -9.24 -6.25 -3.42
N TYR A 170 -10.35 -6.50 -2.71
CA TYR A 170 -10.54 -6.06 -1.34
C TYR A 170 -10.38 -7.26 -0.42
N LEU A 171 -9.35 -7.23 0.43
CA LEU A 171 -8.97 -8.33 1.31
C LEU A 171 -8.86 -7.84 2.77
N CYS A 172 -8.52 -8.77 3.66
CA CYS A 172 -8.31 -8.54 5.09
C CYS A 172 -9.54 -8.11 5.90
N ASP A 173 -10.75 -8.25 5.37
CA ASP A 173 -11.95 -7.78 6.08
C ASP A 173 -12.28 -8.61 7.35
N ASP A 174 -11.75 -9.81 7.42
CA ASP A 174 -11.80 -10.76 8.55
C ASP A 174 -10.46 -10.93 9.27
N PHE A 175 -9.47 -10.08 9.00
CA PHE A 175 -8.21 -10.12 9.75
C PHE A 175 -8.44 -9.65 11.19
N LEU A 176 -7.74 -10.29 12.11
CA LEU A 176 -7.81 -10.05 13.54
C LEU A 176 -6.78 -9.00 13.94
N ARG A 177 -6.85 -8.53 15.19
CA ARG A 177 -5.89 -7.56 15.73
C ARG A 177 -4.44 -8.03 15.59
N ASP A 178 -4.18 -9.33 15.76
CA ASP A 178 -2.82 -9.89 15.80
C ASP A 178 -2.18 -10.01 14.42
N ASP A 179 -2.99 -9.92 13.37
CA ASP A 179 -2.55 -9.83 11.97
C ASP A 179 -1.91 -8.46 11.66
N TYR A 180 -1.84 -7.52 12.62
CA TYR A 180 -1.30 -6.17 12.43
C TYR A 180 -0.32 -5.75 13.52
N THR A 181 0.66 -4.91 13.17
CA THR A 181 1.61 -4.25 14.09
C THR A 181 1.08 -2.90 14.59
N ASP A 182 0.32 -2.20 13.75
CA ASP A 182 -0.40 -0.98 14.11
C ASP A 182 -1.77 -0.94 13.44
N ILE A 183 -2.36 0.25 13.22
CA ILE A 183 -3.68 0.34 12.59
C ILE A 183 -3.67 0.07 11.07
N VAL A 184 -2.55 0.16 10.37
CA VAL A 184 -2.48 0.01 8.89
C VAL A 184 -1.50 -1.05 8.41
N HIS A 185 -0.49 -1.41 9.21
CA HIS A 185 0.57 -2.32 8.81
C HIS A 185 0.33 -3.72 9.36
N LEU A 186 0.55 -4.73 8.50
CA LEU A 186 0.42 -6.13 8.87
C LEU A 186 1.60 -6.56 9.77
N SER A 187 1.34 -7.53 10.66
CA SER A 187 2.40 -8.32 11.29
C SER A 187 2.96 -9.35 10.30
N ILE A 188 4.03 -10.04 10.69
CA ILE A 188 4.58 -11.14 9.87
C ILE A 188 3.48 -12.17 9.56
N GLN A 189 2.73 -12.59 10.59
CA GLN A 189 1.63 -13.56 10.44
C GLN A 189 0.50 -13.02 9.55
N GLY A 190 0.15 -11.73 9.70
CA GLY A 190 -0.83 -11.09 8.83
C GLY A 190 -0.37 -11.03 7.37
N ALA A 191 0.92 -10.78 7.12
CA ALA A 191 1.48 -10.79 5.79
C ALA A 191 1.47 -12.19 5.15
N GLU A 192 1.82 -13.24 5.91
CA GLU A 192 1.72 -14.63 5.46
C GLU A 192 0.27 -15.03 5.13
N LYS A 193 -0.68 -14.62 5.97
CA LYS A 193 -2.11 -14.83 5.75
C LYS A 193 -2.59 -14.12 4.49
N LEU A 194 -2.15 -12.87 4.25
CA LEU A 194 -2.46 -12.13 3.03
C LEU A 194 -1.87 -12.82 1.81
N ALA A 195 -0.60 -13.20 1.85
CA ALA A 195 0.08 -13.88 0.74
C ALA A 195 -0.66 -15.16 0.33
N SER A 196 -1.09 -15.95 1.32
CA SER A 196 -1.88 -17.17 1.08
C SER A 196 -3.19 -16.91 0.34
N ARG A 197 -3.86 -15.77 0.62
CA ARG A 197 -5.11 -15.39 -0.06
C ARG A 197 -4.89 -14.86 -1.46
N LEU A 198 -3.73 -14.26 -1.73
CA LEU A 198 -3.42 -13.70 -3.02
C LEU A 198 -3.12 -14.77 -4.07
N VAL A 199 -2.78 -16.01 -3.67
CA VAL A 199 -2.48 -17.10 -4.60
C VAL A 199 -3.58 -17.30 -5.65
N GLY A 200 -4.85 -17.33 -5.23
CA GLY A 200 -5.99 -17.51 -6.14
C GLY A 200 -6.15 -16.36 -7.12
N PRO A 201 -6.36 -15.11 -6.64
CA PRO A 201 -6.45 -13.93 -7.49
C PRO A 201 -5.26 -13.76 -8.45
N ILE A 202 -4.02 -14.01 -8.01
CA ILE A 202 -2.84 -13.93 -8.88
C ILE A 202 -2.97 -14.91 -10.04
N LYS A 203 -3.26 -16.18 -9.77
CA LYS A 203 -3.43 -17.21 -10.81
C LYS A 203 -4.57 -16.86 -11.79
N ALA A 204 -5.65 -16.24 -11.31
CA ALA A 204 -6.75 -15.82 -12.17
C ALA A 204 -6.33 -14.72 -13.15
N VAL A 205 -5.53 -13.75 -12.69
CA VAL A 205 -4.96 -12.71 -13.57
C VAL A 205 -4.03 -13.33 -14.61
N GLU A 206 -3.21 -14.31 -14.23
CA GLU A 206 -2.33 -15.01 -15.17
C GLU A 206 -3.09 -15.75 -16.27
N PHE A 207 -4.23 -16.37 -15.93
CA PHE A 207 -5.06 -17.08 -16.90
C PHE A 207 -5.66 -16.14 -17.95
N MET A 208 -6.21 -15.00 -17.54
CA MET A 208 -6.81 -14.01 -18.45
C MET A 208 -5.82 -13.44 -19.47
N MET A 209 -4.52 -13.49 -19.17
CA MET A 209 -3.48 -13.01 -20.08
C MET A 209 -3.09 -14.01 -21.16
N MET A 210 -3.40 -15.30 -20.99
CA MET A 210 -3.04 -16.33 -21.96
C MET A 210 -4.05 -16.46 -23.11
N GLU A 211 -5.24 -15.87 -22.98
CA GLU A 211 -6.32 -15.95 -23.97
C GLU A 211 -6.31 -14.81 -25.02
N HIS A 212 -5.29 -13.94 -24.99
CA HIS A 212 -5.14 -12.80 -25.91
C HIS A 212 -3.76 -12.79 -26.56
#